data_AF-Q4BY55-F1
#
_entry.id   AF-Q4BY55-F1
#
_cell.length_a   1.000
_cell.length_b   1.000
_cell.length_c   1.000
_cell.angle_alpha   90.00
_cell.angle_beta   90.00
_cell.angle_gamma   90.00
#
_symmetry.space_group_name_H-M   'P 1'
#
loop_
_entity.id
_entity.type
_entity.pdbx_description
1 polymer ?
#
loop_
_entity_poly.entity_id
_entity_poly.type
_entity_poly.pdbx_seq_one_letter_code
_entity_poly.pdbx_strand_id
1 'polypeptide(L)'
;MKKQIITNQFTDKELEKKQEELEKLLEKNYRPNQELSEPLKLTQFWEEWEKMYGESGLVNPRGDSLLTELAVWAINRLKPKLLMINYNDPDYVHWGYKSHYTRGISIIDQGIKRLVDTIKLAEEYRDNTVLCIVPDCGRDSNPFLSVPYQHHFNSKSAHEIFALFWGKGINKNKVIERQVSQIDIAPTIAKIMGFNAEYAEGNILEEVFI
;
A
#
# COMPACT_ATOMS: atom_id res chain seq x y z
N MET A 1 19.36 -4.84 -7.73
CA MET A 1 20.03 -5.78 -8.65
C MET A 1 21.28 -5.25 -9.34
N LYS A 2 21.24 -4.16 -10.13
CA LYS A 2 22.46 -3.56 -10.73
C LYS A 2 23.57 -3.30 -9.68
N LYS A 3 23.22 -2.67 -8.56
CA LYS A 3 24.15 -2.42 -7.44
C LYS A 3 24.68 -3.71 -6.79
N GLN A 4 23.81 -4.69 -6.56
CA GLN A 4 24.19 -5.99 -5.99
C GLN A 4 25.22 -6.72 -6.88
N ILE A 5 25.04 -6.68 -8.21
CA ILE A 5 26.01 -7.21 -9.17
C ILE A 5 27.35 -6.47 -9.09
N ILE A 6 27.32 -5.14 -8.94
CA ILE A 6 28.54 -4.31 -8.82
C ILE A 6 29.28 -4.56 -7.50
N THR A 7 28.58 -4.86 -6.41
CA THR A 7 29.20 -5.12 -5.10
C THR A 7 29.94 -6.45 -4.99
N ASN A 8 29.89 -7.31 -6.03
CA ASN A 8 30.71 -8.52 -6.19
C ASN A 8 30.65 -9.53 -5.02
N GLN A 9 29.52 -9.60 -4.32
CA GLN A 9 29.30 -10.50 -3.17
C GLN A 9 28.78 -11.89 -3.57
N PHE A 10 28.84 -12.24 -4.86
CA PHE A 10 28.26 -13.46 -5.42
C PHE A 10 29.34 -14.37 -5.99
N THR A 11 29.09 -15.68 -5.99
CA THR A 11 29.90 -16.62 -6.77
C THR A 11 29.68 -16.39 -8.27
N ASP A 12 30.63 -16.81 -9.13
CA ASP A 12 30.56 -16.60 -10.59
C ASP A 12 29.23 -17.07 -11.20
N LYS A 13 28.73 -18.23 -10.73
CA LYS A 13 27.46 -18.82 -11.17
C LYS A 13 26.23 -18.02 -10.71
N GLU A 14 26.29 -17.41 -9.53
CA GLU A 14 25.21 -16.54 -9.03
C GLU A 14 25.21 -15.19 -9.75
N LEU A 15 26.39 -14.67 -10.09
CA LEU A 15 26.54 -13.43 -10.84
C LEU A 15 25.95 -13.57 -12.25
N GLU A 16 26.27 -14.65 -12.96
CA GLU A 16 25.74 -14.95 -14.29
C GLU A 16 24.21 -15.04 -14.28
N LYS A 17 23.65 -15.78 -13.32
CA LYS A 17 22.19 -15.87 -13.14
C LYS A 17 21.55 -14.51 -12.85
N LYS A 18 22.18 -13.67 -12.03
CA LYS A 18 21.69 -12.32 -11.71
C LYS A 18 21.78 -11.37 -12.90
N GLN A 19 22.77 -11.53 -13.77
CA GLN A 19 22.91 -10.78 -15.02
C GLN A 19 21.80 -11.18 -16.01
N GLU A 20 21.54 -12.48 -16.20
CA GLU A 20 20.43 -12.95 -17.03
C GLU A 20 19.06 -12.47 -16.51
N GLU A 21 18.84 -12.51 -15.19
CA GLU A 21 17.63 -11.95 -14.57
C GLU A 21 17.51 -10.44 -14.85
N LEU A 22 18.63 -9.71 -14.85
CA LEU A 22 18.65 -8.27 -15.10
C LEU A 22 18.27 -7.96 -16.54
N GLU A 23 18.84 -8.68 -17.50
CA GLU A 23 18.51 -8.53 -18.91
C GLU A 23 17.02 -8.79 -19.16
N LYS A 24 16.46 -9.88 -18.62
CA LYS A 24 15.02 -10.19 -18.72
C LYS A 24 14.13 -9.09 -18.13
N LEU A 25 14.55 -8.45 -17.04
CA LEU A 25 13.80 -7.33 -16.45
C LEU A 25 13.92 -6.05 -17.29
N LEU A 26 15.09 -5.80 -17.88
CA LEU A 26 15.32 -4.65 -18.76
C LEU A 26 14.57 -4.77 -20.08
N GLU A 27 14.45 -5.97 -20.65
CA GLU A 27 13.64 -6.24 -21.85
C GLU A 27 12.15 -5.95 -21.64
N LYS A 28 11.64 -6.16 -20.42
CA LYS A 28 10.25 -5.87 -20.04
C LYS A 28 10.04 -4.41 -19.64
N ASN A 29 11.06 -3.56 -19.77
CA ASN A 29 10.93 -2.16 -19.40
C ASN A 29 10.09 -1.40 -20.44
N TYR A 30 8.82 -1.17 -20.11
CA TYR A 30 7.88 -0.37 -20.91
C TYR A 30 8.25 1.12 -21.01
N ARG A 31 9.36 1.57 -20.40
CA ARG A 31 9.91 2.94 -20.52
C ARG A 31 11.26 2.93 -21.25
N PRO A 32 11.29 2.65 -22.56
CA PRO A 32 12.53 2.36 -23.28
C PRO A 32 13.49 3.55 -23.41
N ASN A 33 13.05 4.79 -23.17
CA ASN A 33 13.82 6.01 -23.45
C ASN A 33 14.06 6.94 -22.24
N GLN A 34 13.88 6.45 -21.01
CA GLN A 34 14.32 7.19 -19.82
C GLN A 34 15.53 6.49 -19.21
N GLU A 35 16.69 7.14 -19.22
CA GLU A 35 17.70 6.87 -18.21
C GLU A 35 17.06 7.16 -16.85
N LEU A 36 16.59 6.09 -16.19
CA LEU A 36 16.15 6.13 -14.80
C LEU A 36 17.39 6.33 -13.94
N SER A 37 17.95 7.55 -13.95
CA SER A 37 18.70 8.00 -12.77
C SER A 37 17.66 8.13 -11.66
N GLU A 38 17.63 7.15 -10.77
CA GLU A 38 16.86 7.31 -9.54
C GLU A 38 17.35 8.60 -8.89
N PRO A 39 16.45 9.54 -8.54
CA PRO A 39 16.85 10.76 -7.88
C PRO A 39 17.74 10.40 -6.68
N LEU A 40 18.88 11.06 -6.51
CA LEU A 40 19.86 10.76 -5.45
C LEU A 40 19.20 10.55 -4.08
N LYS A 41 18.14 11.32 -3.81
CA LYS A 41 17.30 11.23 -2.61
C LYS A 41 16.62 9.86 -2.42
N LEU A 42 16.07 9.27 -3.49
CA LEU A 42 15.43 7.95 -3.45
C LEU A 42 16.47 6.84 -3.26
N THR A 43 17.61 6.98 -3.93
CA THR A 43 18.75 6.08 -3.78
C THR A 43 19.25 6.03 -2.33
N GLN A 44 19.49 7.20 -1.73
CA GLN A 44 19.90 7.33 -0.33
C GLN A 44 18.84 6.81 0.64
N PHE A 45 17.56 7.08 0.35
CA PHE A 45 16.45 6.60 1.16
C PHE A 45 16.47 5.07 1.31
N TRP A 46 16.66 4.34 0.21
CA TRP A 46 16.70 2.88 0.23
C TRP A 46 18.00 2.34 0.84
N GLU A 47 19.15 2.93 0.55
CA GLU A 47 20.43 2.53 1.17
C GLU A 47 20.37 2.64 2.71
N GLU A 48 19.82 3.74 3.23
CA GLU A 48 19.65 3.92 4.66
C GLU A 48 18.61 2.96 5.25
N TRP A 49 17.51 2.70 4.53
CA TRP A 49 16.51 1.73 4.95
C TRP A 49 17.09 0.32 5.04
N GLU A 50 17.77 -0.15 3.99
CA GLU A 50 18.38 -1.48 3.91
C GLU A 50 19.45 -1.67 5.01
N LYS A 51 20.25 -0.64 5.29
CA LYS A 51 21.24 -0.69 6.38
C LYS A 51 20.60 -0.90 7.75
N MET A 52 19.39 -0.39 7.97
CA MET A 52 18.71 -0.46 9.27
C MET A 52 17.76 -1.66 9.40
N TYR A 53 17.06 -2.01 8.32
CA TYR A 53 15.97 -2.99 8.32
C TYR A 53 16.30 -4.27 7.54
N GLY A 54 17.41 -4.27 6.80
CA GLY A 54 17.82 -5.36 5.92
C GLY A 54 17.17 -5.29 4.53
N GLU A 55 17.60 -6.19 3.66
CA GLU A 55 17.13 -6.30 2.27
C GLU A 55 15.92 -7.23 2.10
N SER A 56 15.45 -7.87 3.18
CA SER A 56 14.30 -8.78 3.11
C SER A 56 13.42 -8.73 4.35
N GLY A 57 12.13 -9.00 4.16
CA GLY A 57 11.17 -9.12 5.26
C GLY A 57 11.43 -10.30 6.21
N LEU A 58 12.38 -11.19 5.89
CA LEU A 58 12.78 -12.31 6.74
C LEU A 58 13.76 -11.91 7.84
N VAL A 59 14.50 -10.81 7.65
CA VAL A 59 15.46 -10.30 8.65
C VAL A 59 14.72 -9.63 9.82
N ASN A 60 13.48 -9.20 9.61
CA ASN A 60 12.68 -8.51 10.62
C ASN A 60 11.16 -8.63 10.33
N PRO A 61 10.56 -9.83 10.49
CA PRO A 61 9.17 -10.05 10.16
C PRO A 61 8.27 -9.30 11.16
N ARG A 62 7.82 -8.11 10.77
CA ARG A 62 6.90 -7.26 11.57
C ARG A 62 5.52 -7.10 10.92
N GLY A 63 5.25 -7.84 9.83
CA GLY A 63 4.01 -7.72 9.06
C GLY A 63 3.72 -6.28 8.68
N ASP A 64 2.45 -5.89 8.81
CA ASP A 64 1.96 -4.54 8.51
C ASP A 64 2.58 -3.43 9.38
N SER A 65 3.15 -3.78 10.55
CA SER A 65 3.86 -2.79 11.36
C SER A 65 5.13 -2.27 10.64
N LEU A 66 5.79 -3.11 9.81
CA LEU A 66 6.92 -2.67 9.00
C LEU A 66 6.49 -1.69 7.91
N LEU A 67 5.34 -1.95 7.29
CA LEU A 67 4.80 -1.09 6.23
C LEU A 67 4.45 0.30 6.78
N THR A 68 3.90 0.34 8.00
CA THR A 68 3.69 1.60 8.73
C THR A 68 5.00 2.33 8.99
N GLU A 69 6.05 1.62 9.42
CA GLU A 69 7.37 2.21 9.64
C GLU A 69 7.95 2.81 8.36
N LEU A 70 7.89 2.06 7.26
CA LEU A 70 8.35 2.51 5.95
C LEU A 70 7.57 3.74 5.47
N ALA A 71 6.26 3.76 5.70
CA ALA A 71 5.41 4.90 5.35
C ALA A 71 5.77 6.15 6.17
N VAL A 72 5.96 6.03 7.49
CA VAL A 72 6.42 7.13 8.35
C VAL A 72 7.79 7.63 7.89
N TRP A 73 8.70 6.72 7.57
CA TRP A 73 10.02 7.03 7.03
C TRP A 73 9.93 7.79 5.70
N ALA A 74 9.06 7.35 4.78
CA ALA A 74 8.80 8.00 3.51
C ALA A 74 8.19 9.40 3.66
N ILE A 75 7.21 9.58 4.55
CA ILE A 75 6.60 10.88 4.86
C ILE A 75 7.67 11.88 5.30
N ASN A 76 8.53 11.48 6.24
CA ASN A 76 9.53 12.38 6.81
C ASN A 76 10.67 12.72 5.84
N ARG A 77 11.06 11.78 4.97
CA ARG A 77 12.26 11.92 4.13
C ARG A 77 11.93 12.28 2.71
N LEU A 78 11.05 11.52 2.06
CA LEU A 78 10.74 11.70 0.65
C LEU A 78 9.76 12.84 0.43
N LYS A 79 8.85 13.05 1.39
CA LYS A 79 7.76 14.02 1.30
C LYS A 79 6.87 13.78 0.07
N PRO A 80 6.31 12.55 -0.10
CA PRO A 80 5.50 12.22 -1.26
C PRO A 80 4.20 13.04 -1.30
N LYS A 81 3.72 13.33 -2.52
CA LYS A 81 2.39 13.92 -2.77
C LYS A 81 1.26 12.88 -2.79
N LEU A 82 1.61 11.62 -3.04
CA LEU A 82 0.72 10.45 -2.97
C LEU A 82 1.51 9.30 -2.36
N LEU A 83 0.95 8.68 -1.33
CA LEU A 83 1.49 7.49 -0.68
C LEU A 83 0.40 6.45 -0.61
N MET A 84 0.67 5.26 -1.13
CA MET A 84 -0.23 4.11 -1.06
C MET A 84 0.43 3.04 -0.19
N ILE A 85 -0.34 2.50 0.75
CA ILE A 85 0.09 1.44 1.67
C ILE A 85 -0.90 0.29 1.49
N ASN A 86 -0.39 -0.90 1.19
CA ASN A 86 -1.22 -2.09 1.10
C ASN A 86 -0.93 -3.00 2.31
N TYR A 87 -1.88 -3.06 3.25
CA TYR A 87 -1.78 -3.86 4.47
C TYR A 87 -2.38 -5.25 4.25
N ASN A 88 -1.74 -6.31 4.76
CA ASN A 88 -2.08 -7.70 4.46
C ASN A 88 -2.23 -8.61 5.68
N ASP A 89 -1.91 -8.17 6.90
CA ASP A 89 -1.92 -9.03 8.10
C ASP A 89 -3.28 -9.73 8.35
N PRO A 90 -4.44 -9.09 8.12
CA PRO A 90 -5.73 -9.78 8.26
C PRO A 90 -5.88 -10.99 7.33
N ASP A 91 -5.21 -11.00 6.18
CA ASP A 91 -5.34 -12.07 5.18
C ASP A 91 -4.78 -13.41 5.64
N TYR A 92 -3.81 -13.40 6.57
CA TYR A 92 -3.29 -14.62 7.20
C TYR A 92 -4.34 -15.45 7.94
N VAL A 93 -5.54 -14.90 8.18
CA VAL A 93 -6.69 -15.65 8.71
C VAL A 93 -7.03 -16.88 7.88
N HIS A 94 -6.73 -16.88 6.58
CA HIS A 94 -7.01 -18.00 5.72
C HIS A 94 -6.51 -19.33 6.31
N TRP A 95 -5.38 -19.34 7.05
CA TRP A 95 -4.77 -20.55 7.61
C TRP A 95 -5.43 -21.04 8.92
N GLY A 96 -6.62 -20.52 9.26
CA GLY A 96 -7.56 -21.16 10.18
C GLY A 96 -7.70 -20.51 11.56
N TYR A 97 -6.81 -19.58 11.93
CA TYR A 97 -6.87 -18.89 13.22
C TYR A 97 -7.66 -17.59 13.11
N LYS A 98 -8.95 -17.61 13.51
CA LYS A 98 -9.84 -16.43 13.47
C LYS A 98 -9.24 -15.19 14.13
N SER A 99 -8.49 -15.38 15.21
CA SER A 99 -7.85 -14.29 15.96
C SER A 99 -6.81 -13.52 15.15
N HIS A 100 -6.21 -14.12 14.10
CA HIS A 100 -5.29 -13.42 13.20
C HIS A 100 -5.98 -12.29 12.44
N TYR A 101 -7.25 -12.47 12.05
CA TYR A 101 -8.01 -11.44 11.37
C TYR A 101 -8.16 -10.18 12.23
N THR A 102 -8.70 -10.36 13.45
CA THR A 102 -8.93 -9.24 14.38
C THR A 102 -7.62 -8.66 14.89
N ARG A 103 -6.57 -9.47 15.02
CA ARG A 103 -5.24 -8.99 15.40
C ARG A 103 -4.61 -8.15 14.31
N GLY A 104 -4.69 -8.58 13.05
CA GLY A 104 -4.22 -7.81 11.90
C GLY A 104 -4.94 -6.46 11.81
N ILE A 105 -6.27 -6.45 11.97
CA ILE A 105 -7.06 -5.20 12.01
C ILE A 105 -6.57 -4.28 13.13
N SER A 106 -6.33 -4.81 14.33
CA SER A 106 -5.80 -4.03 15.45
C SER A 106 -4.40 -3.46 15.19
N ILE A 107 -3.55 -4.15 14.44
CA ILE A 107 -2.22 -3.67 14.05
C ILE A 107 -2.36 -2.53 13.03
N ILE A 108 -3.22 -2.69 12.03
CA ILE A 108 -3.53 -1.67 11.03
C ILE A 108 -4.10 -0.42 11.70
N ASP A 109 -5.05 -0.55 12.63
CA ASP A 109 -5.64 0.57 13.36
C ASP A 109 -4.57 1.39 14.13
N GLN A 110 -3.66 0.70 14.83
CA GLN A 110 -2.51 1.34 15.49
C GLN A 110 -1.58 2.02 14.48
N GLY A 111 -1.37 1.39 13.31
CA GLY A 111 -0.57 1.95 12.23
C GLY A 111 -1.19 3.23 11.64
N ILE A 112 -2.49 3.21 11.35
CA ILE A 112 -3.26 4.36 10.89
C ILE A 112 -3.17 5.50 11.91
N LYS A 113 -3.34 5.21 13.21
CA LYS A 113 -3.17 6.22 14.26
C LYS A 113 -1.78 6.87 14.19
N ARG A 114 -0.72 6.06 14.07
CA ARG A 114 0.66 6.58 13.98
C ARG A 114 0.87 7.43 12.72
N LEU A 115 0.30 7.03 11.58
CA LEU A 115 0.34 7.82 10.34
C LEU A 115 -0.38 9.16 10.51
N VAL A 116 -1.57 9.16 11.11
CA VAL A 116 -2.33 10.39 11.42
C VAL A 116 -1.53 11.31 12.32
N ASP A 117 -0.91 10.79 13.39
CA ASP A 117 -0.08 11.57 14.30
C ASP A 117 1.14 12.16 13.55
N THR A 118 1.78 11.38 12.68
CA THR A 118 2.91 11.84 11.84
C THR A 118 2.49 12.98 10.90
N ILE A 119 1.37 12.81 10.20
CA ILE A 119 0.78 13.80 9.29
C ILE A 119 0.43 15.10 10.04
N LYS A 120 -0.16 14.99 11.23
CA LYS A 120 -0.51 16.15 12.05
C LYS A 120 0.71 16.91 12.55
N LEU A 121 1.85 16.24 12.78
CA LEU A 121 3.06 16.90 13.25
C LEU A 121 3.85 17.57 12.12
N ALA A 122 3.76 17.05 10.90
CA ALA A 122 4.44 17.61 9.74
C ALA A 122 3.68 18.81 9.14
N GLU A 123 4.29 20.00 9.16
CA GLU A 123 3.68 21.25 8.70
C GLU A 123 3.18 21.20 7.26
N GLU A 124 3.92 20.54 6.37
CA GLU A 124 3.58 20.40 4.94
C GLU A 124 2.34 19.54 4.69
N TYR A 125 1.98 18.69 5.66
CA TYR A 125 0.90 17.72 5.56
C TYR A 125 -0.31 18.08 6.44
N ARG A 126 -0.09 18.76 7.56
CA ARG A 126 -1.12 19.23 8.47
C ARG A 126 -2.15 20.06 7.70
N ASP A 127 -3.42 19.71 7.86
CA ASP A 127 -4.56 20.37 7.20
C ASP A 127 -4.50 20.40 5.67
N ASN A 128 -3.62 19.61 5.06
CA ASN A 128 -3.40 19.52 3.62
C ASN A 128 -3.34 18.08 3.08
N THR A 129 -3.68 17.11 3.90
CA THR A 129 -3.67 15.69 3.54
C THR A 129 -5.09 15.13 3.58
N VAL A 130 -5.38 14.23 2.64
CA VAL A 130 -6.58 13.38 2.67
C VAL A 130 -6.12 11.93 2.84
N LEU A 131 -6.73 11.24 3.81
CA LEU A 131 -6.62 9.80 4.00
C LEU A 131 -7.83 9.13 3.35
N CYS A 132 -7.56 8.12 2.52
CA CYS A 132 -8.55 7.22 1.95
C CYS A 132 -8.22 5.80 2.43
N ILE A 133 -9.15 5.17 3.15
CA ILE A 133 -9.02 3.80 3.65
C ILE A 133 -10.10 2.95 2.98
N VAL A 134 -9.68 1.91 2.28
CA VAL A 134 -10.56 0.98 1.55
C VAL A 134 -9.97 -0.43 1.64
N PRO A 135 -10.71 -1.43 2.16
CA PRO A 135 -10.34 -2.82 2.01
C PRO A 135 -10.43 -3.26 0.55
N ASP A 136 -9.59 -4.21 0.15
CA ASP A 136 -9.65 -4.81 -1.18
C ASP A 136 -10.86 -5.74 -1.34
N CYS A 137 -11.15 -6.52 -0.30
CA CYS A 137 -12.24 -7.47 -0.22
C CYS A 137 -12.73 -7.67 1.23
N GLY A 138 -13.84 -8.38 1.36
CA GLY A 138 -14.34 -8.86 2.64
C GLY A 138 -13.81 -10.26 3.00
N ARG A 139 -14.56 -11.01 3.79
CA ARG A 139 -14.15 -12.35 4.24
C ARG A 139 -15.33 -13.26 4.54
N ASP A 140 -15.33 -14.41 3.88
CA ASP A 140 -16.17 -15.57 4.20
C ASP A 140 -15.55 -16.40 5.33
N SER A 141 -16.42 -17.14 6.01
CA SER A 141 -16.03 -18.21 6.92
C SER A 141 -16.85 -19.46 6.65
N ASN A 142 -16.19 -20.58 6.35
CA ASN A 142 -16.79 -21.90 6.18
C ASN A 142 -15.92 -22.97 6.88
N PRO A 143 -16.32 -23.48 8.05
CA PRO A 143 -15.52 -24.44 8.82
C PRO A 143 -15.42 -25.83 8.17
N PHE A 144 -16.20 -26.11 7.12
CA PHE A 144 -16.19 -27.40 6.43
C PHE A 144 -15.17 -27.46 5.28
N LEU A 145 -14.42 -26.38 5.02
CA LEU A 145 -13.40 -26.31 3.98
C LEU A 145 -11.99 -26.42 4.57
N SER A 146 -11.04 -26.89 3.75
CA SER A 146 -9.62 -26.97 4.13
C SER A 146 -8.99 -25.60 4.40
N VAL A 147 -9.49 -24.56 3.73
CA VAL A 147 -9.14 -23.16 3.98
C VAL A 147 -10.41 -22.45 4.43
N PRO A 148 -10.65 -22.35 5.75
CA PRO A 148 -11.97 -22.04 6.28
C PRO A 148 -12.34 -20.56 6.21
N TYR A 149 -11.38 -19.67 5.94
CA TYR A 149 -11.66 -18.26 5.66
C TYR A 149 -11.23 -17.97 4.23
N GLN A 150 -12.08 -17.34 3.42
CA GLN A 150 -11.85 -17.12 1.98
C GLN A 150 -12.61 -15.88 1.49
N HIS A 151 -12.37 -15.44 0.27
CA HIS A 151 -13.12 -14.33 -0.34
C HIS A 151 -13.46 -14.61 -1.83
N HIS A 152 -13.30 -15.86 -2.27
CA HIS A 152 -13.52 -16.28 -3.66
C HIS A 152 -14.91 -16.90 -3.91
N PHE A 153 -15.79 -16.93 -2.90
CA PHE A 153 -17.12 -17.53 -3.04
C PHE A 153 -18.17 -16.57 -3.62
N ASN A 154 -17.77 -15.37 -4.07
CA ASN A 154 -18.66 -14.36 -4.62
C ASN A 154 -19.85 -14.05 -3.69
N SER A 155 -19.61 -14.13 -2.37
CA SER A 155 -20.63 -13.92 -1.37
C SER A 155 -20.77 -12.43 -1.07
N LYS A 156 -21.88 -12.08 -0.42
CA LYS A 156 -22.07 -10.75 0.16
C LYS A 156 -20.91 -10.38 1.11
N SER A 157 -20.51 -11.29 2.01
CA SER A 157 -19.45 -11.06 2.98
C SER A 157 -18.06 -10.92 2.36
N ALA A 158 -17.82 -11.48 1.18
CA ALA A 158 -16.57 -11.30 0.44
C ALA A 158 -16.51 -9.97 -0.33
N HIS A 159 -17.66 -9.37 -0.66
CA HIS A 159 -17.75 -8.21 -1.54
C HIS A 159 -18.13 -6.91 -0.81
N GLU A 160 -18.84 -7.00 0.31
CA GLU A 160 -19.19 -5.83 1.11
C GLU A 160 -18.00 -5.35 1.93
N ILE A 161 -17.48 -4.20 1.48
CA ILE A 161 -16.39 -3.46 2.11
C ILE A 161 -16.88 -2.05 2.44
N PHE A 162 -16.04 -1.27 3.11
CA PHE A 162 -16.28 0.15 3.36
C PHE A 162 -15.24 1.02 2.66
N ALA A 163 -15.53 2.31 2.54
CA ALA A 163 -14.53 3.32 2.24
C ALA A 163 -14.64 4.45 3.26
N LEU A 164 -13.51 4.93 3.75
CA LEU A 164 -13.42 6.09 4.63
C LEU A 164 -12.54 7.15 3.97
N PHE A 165 -13.08 8.35 3.82
CA PHE A 165 -12.35 9.54 3.41
C PHE A 165 -12.29 10.50 4.59
N TRP A 166 -11.11 11.07 4.86
CA TRP A 166 -10.91 12.05 5.92
C TRP A 166 -9.81 13.03 5.57
N GLY A 167 -10.05 14.33 5.75
CA GLY A 167 -9.03 15.35 5.55
C GLY A 167 -9.57 16.66 4.96
N LYS A 168 -8.68 17.42 4.33
CA LYS A 168 -9.01 18.72 3.72
C LYS A 168 -10.05 18.56 2.60
N GLY A 169 -11.09 19.38 2.62
CA GLY A 169 -12.12 19.41 1.58
C GLY A 169 -13.08 18.21 1.58
N ILE A 170 -12.93 17.30 2.55
CA ILE A 170 -13.82 16.14 2.73
C ILE A 170 -14.94 16.47 3.70
N ASN A 171 -16.16 16.05 3.36
CA ASN A 171 -17.35 16.24 4.17
C ASN A 171 -17.19 15.57 5.55
N LYS A 172 -17.59 16.28 6.62
CA LYS A 172 -17.41 15.80 8.00
C LYS A 172 -18.71 15.17 8.51
N ASN A 173 -18.59 14.05 9.24
CA ASN A 173 -19.71 13.36 9.89
C ASN A 173 -20.82 12.91 8.92
N LYS A 174 -20.47 12.63 7.66
CA LYS A 174 -21.42 12.13 6.67
C LYS A 174 -21.26 10.62 6.51
N VAL A 175 -22.36 9.90 6.69
CA VAL A 175 -22.45 8.46 6.39
C VAL A 175 -23.24 8.32 5.10
N ILE A 176 -22.68 7.57 4.15
CA ILE A 176 -23.30 7.28 2.86
C ILE A 176 -23.71 5.81 2.90
N GLU A 177 -25.01 5.56 2.96
CA GLU A 177 -25.55 4.19 3.10
C GLU A 177 -25.91 3.55 1.74
N ARG A 178 -25.90 4.32 0.65
CA ARG A 178 -26.12 3.76 -0.69
C ARG A 178 -24.93 2.88 -1.10
N GLN A 179 -25.21 1.87 -1.91
CA GLN A 179 -24.17 1.07 -2.52
C GLN A 179 -23.32 1.91 -3.48
N VAL A 180 -22.00 1.70 -3.40
CA VAL A 180 -20.96 2.26 -4.27
C VAL A 180 -20.07 1.11 -4.74
N SER A 181 -19.31 1.33 -5.82
CA SER A 181 -18.34 0.35 -6.30
C SER A 181 -16.91 0.76 -5.92
N GLN A 182 -16.03 -0.23 -5.70
CA GLN A 182 -14.62 0.03 -5.42
C GLN A 182 -13.93 0.80 -6.57
N ILE A 183 -14.40 0.63 -7.81
CA ILE A 183 -13.89 1.36 -8.98
C ILE A 183 -14.14 2.87 -8.91
N ASP A 184 -15.07 3.33 -8.07
CA ASP A 184 -15.39 4.74 -7.85
C ASP A 184 -14.29 5.47 -7.05
N ILE A 185 -13.39 4.73 -6.39
CA ILE A 185 -12.34 5.29 -5.53
C ILE A 185 -11.26 6.02 -6.35
N ALA A 186 -10.77 5.42 -7.44
CA ALA A 186 -9.74 6.01 -8.27
C ALA A 186 -10.12 7.39 -8.87
N PRO A 187 -11.29 7.56 -9.53
CA PRO A 187 -11.69 8.87 -10.05
C PRO A 187 -11.97 9.88 -8.92
N THR A 188 -12.44 9.42 -7.76
CA THR A 188 -12.62 10.28 -6.58
C THR A 188 -11.28 10.82 -6.05
N ILE A 189 -10.26 9.97 -5.93
CA ILE A 189 -8.89 10.39 -5.56
C ILE A 189 -8.30 11.34 -6.58
N ALA A 190 -8.49 11.08 -7.88
CA ALA A 190 -8.03 11.97 -8.95
C ALA A 190 -8.62 13.39 -8.79
N LYS A 191 -9.92 13.49 -8.53
CA LYS A 191 -10.58 14.77 -8.24
C LYS A 191 -10.01 15.46 -7.00
N ILE A 192 -9.76 14.73 -5.90
CA ILE A 192 -9.10 15.27 -4.69
C ILE A 192 -7.73 15.87 -5.03
N MET A 193 -6.98 15.21 -5.92
CA MET A 193 -5.65 15.63 -6.34
C MET A 193 -5.65 16.67 -7.47
N GLY A 194 -6.82 17.07 -7.98
CA GLY A 194 -6.96 18.10 -9.01
C GLY A 194 -6.61 17.63 -10.43
N PHE A 195 -6.74 16.34 -10.73
CA PHE A 195 -6.57 15.81 -12.09
C PHE A 195 -7.71 14.85 -12.47
N ASN A 196 -7.79 14.49 -13.76
CA ASN A 196 -8.79 13.55 -14.28
C ASN A 196 -8.19 12.16 -14.46
N ALA A 197 -8.89 11.13 -13.98
CA ALA A 197 -8.54 9.73 -14.26
C ALA A 197 -9.22 9.28 -15.57
N GLU A 198 -8.63 9.61 -16.72
CA GLU A 198 -9.23 9.41 -18.05
C GLU A 198 -9.62 7.97 -18.37
N TYR A 199 -8.93 7.00 -17.77
CA TYR A 199 -9.16 5.56 -17.96
C TYR A 199 -9.97 4.91 -16.83
N ALA A 200 -10.44 5.68 -15.85
CA ALA A 200 -11.28 5.13 -14.79
C ALA A 200 -12.70 4.88 -15.32
N GLU A 201 -13.23 3.69 -15.04
CA GLU A 201 -14.61 3.31 -15.40
C GLU A 201 -15.63 3.67 -14.32
N GLY A 202 -15.17 3.97 -13.11
CA GLY A 202 -16.01 4.36 -11.98
C GLY A 202 -16.49 5.81 -12.05
N ASN A 203 -17.41 6.15 -11.15
CA ASN A 203 -17.92 7.50 -10.99
C ASN A 203 -17.25 8.19 -9.81
N ILE A 204 -17.20 9.52 -9.87
CA ILE A 204 -16.75 10.33 -8.74
C ILE A 204 -17.83 10.26 -7.65
N LEU A 205 -17.41 9.97 -6.42
CA LEU A 205 -18.27 10.00 -5.24
C LEU A 205 -18.46 11.46 -4.80
N GLU A 206 -19.37 12.17 -5.46
CA GLU A 206 -19.62 13.60 -5.21
C GLU A 206 -19.97 13.91 -3.75
N GLU A 207 -20.56 12.94 -3.05
CA GLU A 207 -20.95 13.08 -1.65
C GLU A 207 -19.76 13.20 -0.68
N VAL A 208 -18.55 12.82 -1.11
CA VAL A 208 -17.30 12.90 -0.34
C VAL A 208 -16.89 14.36 -0.10
N PHE A 209 -17.26 15.28 -0.98
CA PHE A 209 -16.82 16.67 -0.93
C PHE A 209 -17.75 17.55 -0.08
N ILE A 210 -17.21 18.65 0.45
CA ILE A 210 -17.98 19.73 1.11
C ILE A 210 -18.73 20.55 0.08
#